data_AF-A0A077W8G4-F1
#
_entry.id   AF-A0A077W8G4-F1
#
_cell.length_a   1.000
_cell.length_b   1.000
_cell.length_c   1.000
_cell.angle_alpha   90.00
_cell.angle_beta   90.00
_cell.angle_gamma   90.00
#
_symmetry.space_group_name_H-M   'P 1'
#
loop_
_entity.id
_entity.type
_entity.pdbx_description
1 polymer ?
#
loop_
_entity_poly.entity_id
_entity_poly.type
_entity_poly.pdbx_seq_one_letter_code
_entity_poly.pdbx_strand_id
1 'polypeptide(L)'
;MTATKSDFPIGYFYIISKMNGLVLDIRGDVETAAPGTKIVMAEKKPESPERDSQLWIHQRGFLTNKATGLVLDINTAQSFIAIFTGEKRLYLDTMKEEDVASDQRFGYELDTGFIYSLANPDTVIDIRKENPNVDARVMMYKRKLLVPAEGKPGPTKNQLWELELSDPPREVDSDDEDEDDSKRARFRAWFGNWTGWSHNKREMLNEEHLNEAHKKVYEDEEKKKKSTLSYELIAGAVAFQAVRMWEKKQEEEGKDTDHKMSKELIASFAASELVKLLASRGEDADDEEGKSSAKKRILTKMAIVAATNYFETRHGS
;
A
#
# COMPACT_ATOMS: atom_id res chain seq x y z
N MET A 1 12.22 17.50 -11.29
CA MET A 1 12.66 16.15 -11.71
C MET A 1 11.42 15.40 -12.15
N THR A 2 11.40 14.88 -13.36
CA THR A 2 10.26 14.14 -13.93
C THR A 2 10.06 12.85 -13.14
N ALA A 3 8.90 12.70 -12.49
CA ALA A 3 8.50 11.44 -11.88
C ALA A 3 8.55 10.35 -12.96
N THR A 4 9.47 9.39 -12.84
CA THR A 4 9.53 8.24 -13.73
C THR A 4 8.26 7.44 -13.53
N LYS A 5 7.40 7.44 -14.55
CA LYS A 5 6.17 6.65 -14.61
C LYS A 5 6.52 5.19 -14.30
N SER A 6 5.90 4.63 -13.26
CA SER A 6 6.05 3.20 -12.91
C SER A 6 5.23 2.36 -13.89
N ASP A 7 5.81 1.26 -14.37
CA ASP A 7 5.11 0.28 -15.23
C ASP A 7 4.24 -0.70 -14.41
N PHE A 8 4.33 -0.68 -13.08
CA PHE A 8 3.41 -1.45 -12.24
C PHE A 8 1.98 -0.92 -12.36
N PRO A 9 0.97 -1.80 -12.36
CA PRO A 9 -0.42 -1.38 -12.41
C PRO A 9 -0.85 -0.73 -11.09
N ILE A 10 -1.82 0.19 -11.18
CA ILE A 10 -2.38 0.88 -10.02
C ILE A 10 -3.44 -0.01 -9.37
N GLY A 11 -3.14 -0.57 -8.20
CA GLY A 11 -4.06 -1.41 -7.42
C GLY A 11 -3.39 -2.68 -6.91
N TYR A 12 -4.18 -3.60 -6.37
CA TYR A 12 -3.69 -4.94 -6.01
C TYR A 12 -3.64 -5.83 -7.24
N PHE A 13 -2.51 -6.52 -7.42
CA PHE A 13 -2.28 -7.43 -8.53
C PHE A 13 -1.62 -8.72 -8.08
N TYR A 14 -1.83 -9.78 -8.87
CA TYR A 14 -1.01 -10.98 -8.84
C TYR A 14 0.27 -10.74 -9.60
N ILE A 15 1.36 -11.36 -9.14
CA ILE A 15 2.60 -11.48 -9.89
C ILE A 15 2.68 -12.92 -10.40
N ILE A 16 2.37 -13.12 -11.67
CA ILE A 16 2.20 -14.42 -12.32
C ILE A 16 3.46 -14.77 -13.10
N SER A 17 3.99 -15.98 -12.91
CA SER A 17 5.12 -16.45 -13.70
C SER A 17 4.69 -16.79 -15.12
N LYS A 18 5.35 -16.19 -16.13
CA LYS A 18 5.17 -16.57 -17.53
C LYS A 18 5.70 -17.99 -17.85
N MET A 19 6.40 -18.63 -16.91
CA MET A 19 6.91 -19.99 -17.05
C MET A 19 5.81 -21.05 -16.91
N ASN A 20 4.98 -20.92 -15.87
CA ASN A 20 4.07 -21.98 -15.44
C ASN A 20 2.73 -21.47 -14.88
N GLY A 21 2.47 -20.16 -14.89
CA GLY A 21 1.21 -19.58 -14.41
C GLY A 21 1.05 -19.55 -12.88
N LEU A 22 2.05 -20.02 -12.12
CA LEU A 22 2.05 -19.91 -10.66
C LEU A 22 2.27 -18.45 -10.24
N VAL A 23 1.80 -18.09 -9.05
CA VAL A 23 1.90 -16.73 -8.50
C VAL A 23 2.89 -16.64 -7.35
N LEU A 24 3.43 -15.45 -7.08
CA LEU A 24 4.11 -15.16 -5.82
C LEU A 24 3.11 -15.23 -4.65
N ASP A 25 3.44 -16.04 -3.64
CA ASP A 25 2.70 -16.14 -2.39
C ASP A 25 3.66 -16.08 -1.20
N ILE A 26 3.12 -15.70 -0.05
CA ILE A 26 3.79 -15.88 1.23
C ILE A 26 3.79 -17.38 1.57
N ARG A 27 4.89 -17.87 2.12
CA ARG A 27 4.97 -19.28 2.52
C ARG A 27 4.35 -19.48 3.89
N GLY A 28 3.37 -20.39 3.98
CA GLY A 28 2.77 -20.81 5.25
C GLY A 28 1.49 -20.04 5.56
N ASP A 29 1.15 -19.97 6.85
CA ASP A 29 -0.07 -19.33 7.34
C ASP A 29 0.12 -17.82 7.49
N VAL A 30 -0.81 -17.04 6.91
CA VAL A 30 -0.88 -15.57 6.99
C VAL A 30 -0.89 -15.10 8.43
N GLU A 31 -1.61 -15.78 9.34
CA GLU A 31 -1.73 -15.35 10.74
C GLU A 31 -0.40 -15.39 11.49
N THR A 32 0.51 -16.24 11.02
CA THR A 32 1.85 -16.41 11.61
C THR A 32 2.95 -15.72 10.80
N ALA A 33 2.59 -15.07 9.68
CA ALA A 33 3.54 -14.40 8.82
C ALA A 33 4.14 -13.18 9.54
N ALA A 34 5.47 -13.13 9.54
CA ALA A 34 6.27 -12.09 10.18
C ALA A 34 7.48 -11.73 9.31
N PRO A 35 8.25 -10.68 9.64
CA PRO A 35 9.55 -10.44 9.01
C PRO A 35 10.41 -11.71 8.91
N GLY A 36 10.99 -11.95 7.74
CA GLY A 36 11.72 -13.17 7.40
C GLY A 36 10.85 -14.30 6.84
N THR A 37 9.53 -14.11 6.71
CA THR A 37 8.66 -15.06 6.00
C THR A 37 9.08 -15.17 4.54
N LYS A 38 9.21 -16.39 4.02
CA LYS A 38 9.72 -16.64 2.67
C LYS A 38 8.63 -16.39 1.63
N ILE A 39 9.05 -15.93 0.46
CA ILE A 39 8.21 -15.91 -0.74
C ILE A 39 8.46 -17.18 -1.57
N VAL A 40 7.38 -17.71 -2.14
CA VAL A 40 7.35 -18.96 -2.90
C VAL A 40 6.39 -18.87 -4.08
N MET A 41 6.49 -19.84 -4.98
CA MET A 41 5.48 -20.05 -6.03
C MET A 41 4.28 -20.82 -5.47
N ALA A 42 3.07 -20.41 -5.80
CA ALA A 42 1.84 -21.11 -5.42
C ALA A 42 0.80 -21.13 -6.53
N GLU A 43 -0.19 -22.01 -6.40
CA GLU A 43 -1.39 -21.96 -7.24
C GLU A 43 -2.18 -20.68 -6.91
N LYS A 44 -2.69 -20.03 -7.95
CA LYS A 44 -3.48 -18.80 -7.81
C LYS A 44 -4.80 -19.10 -7.09
N LYS A 45 -5.07 -18.36 -6.02
CA LYS A 45 -6.30 -18.42 -5.23
C LYS A 45 -7.29 -17.39 -5.77
N PRO A 46 -8.56 -17.73 -6.01
CA PRO A 46 -9.49 -16.83 -6.70
C PRO A 46 -10.14 -15.78 -5.77
N GLU A 47 -10.36 -16.12 -4.50
CA GLU A 47 -11.26 -15.40 -3.60
C GLU A 47 -10.55 -14.91 -2.33
N SER A 48 -11.06 -13.81 -1.77
CA SER A 48 -10.63 -13.27 -0.48
C SER A 48 -11.40 -14.00 0.63
N PRO A 49 -10.78 -14.25 1.80
CA PRO A 49 -9.48 -13.74 2.25
C PRO A 49 -8.25 -14.48 1.75
N GLU A 50 -8.39 -15.71 1.24
CA GLU A 50 -7.24 -16.60 0.96
C GLU A 50 -6.30 -16.04 -0.11
N ARG A 51 -6.84 -15.36 -1.13
CA ARG A 51 -6.06 -14.73 -2.20
C ARG A 51 -5.21 -13.56 -1.72
N ASP A 52 -5.55 -12.93 -0.60
CA ASP A 52 -4.89 -11.70 -0.16
C ASP A 52 -3.41 -11.93 0.18
N SER A 53 -3.03 -13.17 0.46
CA SER A 53 -1.62 -13.57 0.63
C SER A 53 -0.81 -13.51 -0.67
N GLN A 54 -1.48 -13.50 -1.82
CA GLN A 54 -0.90 -13.48 -3.17
C GLN A 54 -1.01 -12.12 -3.86
N LEU A 55 -1.65 -11.15 -3.21
CA LEU A 55 -1.89 -9.83 -3.76
C LEU A 55 -0.83 -8.84 -3.30
N TRP A 56 -0.32 -8.08 -4.26
CA TRP A 56 0.74 -7.09 -4.07
C TRP A 56 0.27 -5.73 -4.58
N ILE A 57 0.71 -4.65 -3.93
CA ILE A 57 0.58 -3.29 -4.45
C ILE A 57 1.94 -2.63 -4.53
N HIS A 58 2.19 -1.90 -5.62
CA HIS A 58 3.41 -1.11 -5.79
C HIS A 58 3.20 0.34 -5.36
N GLN A 59 4.07 0.83 -4.47
CA GLN A 59 4.09 2.23 -4.05
C GLN A 59 5.52 2.70 -3.86
N ARG A 60 5.93 3.76 -4.58
CA ARG A 60 7.26 4.37 -4.47
C ARG A 60 8.42 3.35 -4.59
N GLY A 61 8.27 2.24 -5.30
CA GLY A 61 9.29 1.20 -5.40
C GLY A 61 9.10 0.01 -4.45
N PHE A 62 8.26 0.12 -3.42
CA PHE A 62 7.94 -0.99 -2.52
C PHE A 62 6.84 -1.86 -3.11
N LEU A 63 6.90 -3.17 -2.84
CA LEU A 63 5.83 -4.12 -3.14
C LEU A 63 5.25 -4.64 -1.83
N THR A 64 4.09 -4.13 -1.44
CA THR A 64 3.42 -4.44 -0.16
C THR A 64 2.42 -5.57 -0.36
N ASN A 65 2.49 -6.60 0.48
CA ASN A 65 1.53 -7.71 0.50
C ASN A 65 0.21 -7.27 1.15
N LYS A 66 -0.92 -7.61 0.53
CA LYS A 66 -2.26 -7.21 1.02
C LYS A 66 -2.59 -7.80 2.38
N ALA A 67 -2.39 -9.10 2.56
CA ALA A 67 -2.80 -9.79 3.79
C ALA A 67 -2.00 -9.35 5.02
N THR A 68 -0.69 -9.11 4.85
CA THR A 68 0.21 -8.84 6.00
C THR A 68 0.54 -7.36 6.19
N GLY A 69 0.51 -6.55 5.12
CA GLY A 69 1.02 -5.18 5.13
C GLY A 69 2.56 -5.08 5.14
N LEU A 70 3.27 -6.21 5.11
CA LEU A 70 4.72 -6.28 4.98
C LEU A 70 5.16 -6.11 3.52
N VAL A 71 6.40 -5.71 3.29
CA VAL A 71 6.95 -5.49 1.94
C VAL A 71 7.88 -6.61 1.50
N LEU A 72 8.02 -6.80 0.19
CA LEU A 72 9.08 -7.64 -0.37
C LEU A 72 10.46 -7.10 0.02
N ASP A 73 11.32 -8.01 0.47
CA ASP A 73 12.68 -7.73 0.93
C ASP A 73 13.67 -8.74 0.33
N ILE A 74 14.81 -8.25 -0.14
CA ILE A 74 15.89 -9.06 -0.69
C ILE A 74 16.91 -9.34 0.42
N ASN A 75 16.98 -10.60 0.88
CA ASN A 75 17.92 -10.99 1.92
C ASN A 75 18.75 -12.21 1.53
N THR A 76 19.87 -12.44 2.21
CA THR A 76 20.71 -13.62 1.99
C THR A 76 19.92 -14.89 2.33
N ALA A 77 20.01 -15.91 1.50
CA ALA A 77 19.41 -17.19 1.79
C ALA A 77 20.09 -17.84 3.01
N GLN A 78 19.31 -18.25 4.02
CA GLN A 78 19.85 -18.81 5.27
C GLN A 78 20.32 -20.28 5.16
N SER A 79 20.39 -20.85 3.96
CA SER A 79 20.90 -22.23 3.79
C SER A 79 22.43 -22.26 3.88
N PHE A 80 23.00 -23.31 4.45
CA PHE A 80 24.46 -23.50 4.57
C PHE A 80 25.22 -23.25 3.25
N ILE A 81 24.68 -23.76 2.13
CA ILE A 81 25.27 -23.56 0.79
C ILE A 81 25.27 -22.08 0.38
N ALA A 82 24.25 -21.32 0.78
CA ALA A 82 24.11 -19.92 0.37
C ALA A 82 25.13 -18.99 1.03
N ILE A 83 25.74 -19.40 2.14
CA ILE A 83 26.89 -18.69 2.75
C ILE A 83 28.04 -18.59 1.73
N PHE A 84 28.24 -19.63 0.92
CA PHE A 84 29.32 -19.68 -0.06
C PHE A 84 28.91 -19.11 -1.43
N THR A 85 27.62 -19.15 -1.77
CA THR A 85 27.16 -18.67 -3.09
C THR A 85 26.67 -17.23 -3.10
N GLY A 86 26.45 -16.61 -1.92
CA GLY A 86 25.84 -15.29 -1.82
C GLY A 86 24.42 -15.23 -2.40
N GLU A 87 23.70 -16.36 -2.41
CA GLU A 87 22.36 -16.46 -3.00
C GLU A 87 21.41 -15.54 -2.23
N LYS A 88 20.76 -14.60 -2.92
CA LYS A 88 19.75 -13.71 -2.33
C LYS A 88 18.35 -14.21 -2.64
N ARG A 89 17.49 -14.31 -1.64
CA ARG A 89 16.10 -14.78 -1.72
C ARG A 89 15.14 -13.63 -1.38
N LEU A 90 13.89 -13.75 -1.82
CA LEU A 90 12.81 -12.87 -1.41
C LEU A 90 12.14 -13.33 -0.11
N TYR A 91 11.87 -12.36 0.74
CA TYR A 91 11.18 -12.48 2.02
C TYR A 91 10.15 -11.35 2.19
N LEU A 92 9.35 -11.43 3.24
CA LEU A 92 8.65 -10.29 3.80
C LEU A 92 9.53 -9.61 4.86
N ASP A 93 9.44 -8.29 4.95
CA ASP A 93 9.99 -7.51 6.05
C ASP A 93 9.15 -6.25 6.31
N THR A 94 9.44 -5.57 7.40
CA THR A 94 8.91 -4.24 7.70
C THR A 94 9.44 -3.25 6.68
N MET A 95 8.58 -2.35 6.21
CA MET A 95 8.97 -1.28 5.29
C MET A 95 10.03 -0.39 5.94
N LYS A 96 11.20 -0.30 5.30
CA LYS A 96 12.30 0.57 5.68
C LYS A 96 12.07 1.98 5.11
N GLU A 97 12.71 2.97 5.73
CA GLU A 97 12.78 4.33 5.19
C GLU A 97 13.48 4.33 3.82
N GLU A 98 13.07 5.23 2.92
CA GLU A 98 13.46 5.21 1.51
C GLU A 98 14.97 5.24 1.28
N ASP A 99 15.73 5.94 2.13
CA ASP A 99 17.17 6.10 2.05
C ASP A 99 17.96 4.83 2.38
N VAL A 100 17.40 3.94 3.21
CA VAL A 100 18.01 2.67 3.62
C VAL A 100 17.34 1.44 3.01
N ALA A 101 16.22 1.62 2.29
CA ALA A 101 15.42 0.56 1.71
C ALA A 101 15.97 -0.05 0.41
N SER A 102 17.25 0.09 0.08
CA SER A 102 17.80 -0.35 -1.24
C SER A 102 17.49 -1.81 -1.62
N ASP A 103 17.25 -2.68 -0.62
CA ASP A 103 16.89 -4.09 -0.74
C ASP A 103 15.37 -4.37 -0.79
N GLN A 104 14.53 -3.34 -0.71
CA GLN A 104 13.06 -3.44 -0.75
C GLN A 104 12.44 -2.71 -1.96
N ARG A 105 13.28 -2.27 -2.91
CA ARG A 105 12.89 -1.37 -3.99
C ARG A 105 12.98 -2.06 -5.34
N PHE A 106 11.84 -2.12 -6.02
CA PHE A 106 11.64 -2.86 -7.25
C PHE A 106 11.08 -1.98 -8.37
N GLY A 107 11.58 -2.22 -9.57
CA GLY A 107 11.02 -1.76 -10.83
C GLY A 107 10.43 -2.92 -11.62
N TYR A 108 9.54 -2.60 -12.56
CA TYR A 108 8.98 -3.53 -13.52
C TYR A 108 9.15 -2.96 -14.91
N GLU A 109 9.34 -3.83 -15.90
CA GLU A 109 9.46 -3.47 -17.30
C GLU A 109 8.30 -4.14 -18.05
N LEU A 110 7.30 -3.37 -18.46
CA LEU A 110 6.04 -3.91 -19.01
C LEU A 110 6.26 -4.75 -20.27
N ASP A 111 7.15 -4.30 -21.15
CA ASP A 111 7.39 -4.92 -22.46
C ASP A 111 8.02 -6.32 -22.33
N THR A 112 8.90 -6.51 -21.33
CA THR A 112 9.66 -7.75 -21.15
C THR A 112 9.06 -8.65 -20.06
N GLY A 113 8.54 -8.04 -19.00
CA GLY A 113 8.07 -8.72 -17.80
C GLY A 113 9.15 -8.90 -16.73
N PHE A 114 10.30 -8.23 -16.82
CA PHE A 114 11.30 -8.28 -15.74
C PHE A 114 10.84 -7.46 -14.54
N ILE A 115 10.89 -8.07 -13.35
CA ILE A 115 10.87 -7.35 -12.07
C ILE A 115 12.31 -7.28 -11.57
N TYR A 116 12.86 -6.08 -11.43
CA TYR A 116 14.27 -5.85 -11.12
C TYR A 116 14.45 -5.05 -9.83
N SER A 117 15.62 -5.19 -9.20
CA SER A 117 15.98 -4.33 -8.08
C SER A 117 16.35 -2.93 -8.57
N LEU A 118 15.81 -1.88 -7.93
CA LEU A 118 16.19 -0.50 -8.25
C LEU A 118 17.65 -0.19 -7.86
N ALA A 119 18.20 -0.90 -6.87
CA ALA A 119 19.61 -0.76 -6.48
C ALA A 119 20.57 -1.43 -7.49
N ASN A 120 20.11 -2.46 -8.20
CA ASN A 120 20.88 -3.12 -9.26
C ASN A 120 19.94 -3.70 -10.34
N PRO A 121 19.64 -2.94 -11.41
CA PRO A 121 18.71 -3.35 -12.47
C PRO A 121 19.12 -4.60 -13.27
N ASP A 122 20.39 -5.01 -13.19
CA ASP A 122 20.90 -6.27 -13.78
C ASP A 122 20.52 -7.50 -12.97
N THR A 123 19.85 -7.32 -11.83
CA THR A 123 19.36 -8.42 -10.99
C THR A 123 17.83 -8.42 -10.96
N VAL A 124 17.23 -9.55 -11.32
CA VAL A 124 15.79 -9.73 -11.49
C VAL A 124 15.25 -10.87 -10.63
N ILE A 125 13.94 -10.86 -10.40
CA ILE A 125 13.24 -11.96 -9.74
C ILE A 125 13.29 -13.22 -10.64
N ASP A 126 13.73 -14.34 -10.08
CA ASP A 126 13.98 -15.61 -10.74
C ASP A 126 13.39 -16.78 -9.93
N ILE A 127 12.76 -17.74 -10.63
CA ILE A 127 12.39 -19.04 -10.03
C ILE A 127 13.60 -19.97 -10.12
N ARG A 128 14.17 -20.29 -8.96
CA ARG A 128 15.44 -21.00 -8.85
C ARG A 128 15.41 -22.32 -9.61
N LYS A 129 16.38 -22.48 -10.53
CA LYS A 129 16.56 -23.67 -11.38
C LYS A 129 15.32 -24.05 -12.19
N GLU A 130 14.49 -23.07 -12.54
CA GLU A 130 13.29 -23.31 -13.35
C GLU A 130 12.36 -24.37 -12.72
N ASN A 131 12.37 -24.46 -11.37
CA ASN A 131 11.55 -25.43 -10.66
C ASN A 131 10.07 -25.14 -10.91
N PRO A 132 9.31 -26.05 -11.56
CA PRO A 132 7.95 -25.78 -11.98
C PRO A 132 6.92 -25.94 -10.85
N ASN A 133 7.33 -26.47 -9.70
CA ASN A 133 6.41 -26.90 -8.64
C ASN A 133 5.98 -25.73 -7.73
N VAL A 134 4.85 -25.92 -7.06
CA VAL A 134 4.49 -25.12 -5.88
C VAL A 134 5.59 -25.20 -4.81
N ASP A 135 5.66 -24.19 -3.95
CA ASP A 135 6.72 -23.98 -2.96
C ASP A 135 8.12 -23.72 -3.57
N ALA A 136 8.23 -23.59 -4.90
CA ALA A 136 9.50 -23.26 -5.56
C ALA A 136 10.09 -21.96 -5.02
N ARG A 137 11.42 -21.93 -4.90
CA ARG A 137 12.16 -20.81 -4.35
C ARG A 137 12.22 -19.66 -5.36
N VAL A 138 11.74 -18.50 -4.92
CA VAL A 138 11.89 -17.22 -5.63
C VAL A 138 13.13 -16.49 -5.10
N MET A 139 13.99 -16.03 -5.99
CA MET A 139 15.28 -15.44 -5.66
C MET A 139 15.64 -14.26 -6.57
N MET A 140 16.69 -13.53 -6.20
CA MET A 140 17.28 -12.52 -7.07
C MET A 140 18.43 -13.15 -7.85
N TYR A 141 18.42 -13.02 -9.17
CA TYR A 141 19.46 -13.57 -10.04
C TYR A 141 19.84 -12.61 -11.15
N LYS A 142 21.01 -12.84 -11.76
CA LYS A 142 21.46 -12.04 -12.89
C LYS A 142 20.45 -12.14 -14.04
N ARG A 143 20.04 -11.00 -14.58
CA ARG A 143 19.17 -10.87 -15.75
C ARG A 143 19.80 -11.64 -16.92
N LYS A 144 19.06 -12.59 -17.45
CA LYS A 144 19.45 -13.35 -18.65
C LYS A 144 19.04 -12.58 -19.90
N LEU A 145 19.80 -12.75 -20.98
CA LEU A 145 19.52 -12.08 -22.25
C LEU A 145 18.23 -12.63 -22.88
N LEU A 146 17.40 -11.73 -23.41
CA LEU A 146 16.14 -12.09 -24.11
C LEU A 146 16.37 -12.83 -25.42
N VAL A 147 17.50 -12.57 -26.07
CA VAL A 147 17.96 -13.31 -27.24
C VAL A 147 19.26 -14.00 -26.85
N PRO A 148 19.29 -15.31 -26.67
CA PRO A 148 20.53 -16.03 -26.43
C PRO A 148 21.39 -15.98 -27.69
N ALA A 149 22.71 -16.00 -27.53
CA ALA A 149 23.61 -16.30 -28.63
C ALA A 149 23.22 -17.66 -29.27
N GLU A 150 23.41 -17.82 -30.59
CA GLU A 150 23.14 -19.08 -31.30
C GLU A 150 23.68 -20.29 -30.51
N GLY A 151 22.81 -21.28 -30.29
CA GLY A 151 23.13 -22.50 -29.54
C GLY A 151 22.98 -22.40 -28.02
N LYS A 152 22.50 -21.28 -27.45
CA LYS A 152 22.16 -21.16 -26.03
C LYS A 152 20.64 -21.19 -25.81
N PRO A 153 20.14 -21.73 -24.69
CA PRO A 153 18.71 -21.80 -24.41
C PRO A 153 18.09 -20.38 -24.38
N GLY A 154 16.88 -20.26 -24.94
CA GLY A 154 16.00 -19.07 -24.96
C GLY A 154 15.91 -18.33 -23.63
N PRO A 155 15.32 -17.12 -23.58
CA PRO A 155 15.02 -16.48 -22.31
C PRO A 155 14.24 -17.46 -21.45
N THR A 156 14.84 -17.83 -20.34
CA THR A 156 14.25 -18.81 -19.45
C THR A 156 13.07 -18.10 -18.80
N LYS A 157 11.86 -18.52 -19.16
CA LYS A 157 10.60 -17.88 -18.72
C LYS A 157 10.49 -17.76 -17.19
N ASN A 158 11.36 -18.45 -16.44
CA ASN A 158 11.52 -18.36 -14.99
C ASN A 158 11.93 -16.97 -14.46
N GLN A 159 12.31 -16.02 -15.33
CA GLN A 159 12.61 -14.63 -14.96
C GLN A 159 11.55 -13.62 -15.43
N LEU A 160 10.52 -14.08 -16.14
CA LEU A 160 9.53 -13.22 -16.77
C LEU A 160 8.19 -13.34 -16.06
N TRP A 161 7.61 -12.19 -15.77
CA TRP A 161 6.42 -12.04 -14.95
C TRP A 161 5.34 -11.28 -15.71
N GLU A 162 4.10 -11.64 -15.44
CA GLU A 162 2.91 -10.95 -15.87
C GLU A 162 2.19 -10.41 -14.63
N LEU A 163 1.67 -9.19 -14.73
CA LEU A 163 0.95 -8.55 -13.65
C LEU A 163 -0.54 -8.52 -14.02
N GLU A 164 -1.34 -9.21 -13.23
CA GLU A 164 -2.80 -9.26 -13.44
C GLU A 164 -3.49 -8.57 -12.27
N LEU A 165 -4.29 -7.55 -12.56
CA LEU A 165 -5.11 -6.88 -11.55
C LEU A 165 -6.07 -7.89 -10.92
N SER A 166 -6.15 -7.85 -9.59
CA SER A 166 -7.00 -8.79 -8.82
C SER A 166 -8.49 -8.59 -9.04
N ASP A 167 -8.88 -7.38 -9.44
CA ASP A 167 -10.23 -7.02 -9.84
C ASP A 167 -10.13 -6.33 -11.22
N PRO A 168 -10.95 -6.70 -12.22
CA PRO A 168 -10.88 -6.11 -13.55
C PRO A 168 -11.10 -4.59 -13.46
N PRO A 169 -10.31 -3.77 -14.18
CA PRO A 169 -10.64 -2.36 -14.34
C PRO A 169 -11.97 -2.30 -15.11
N ARG A 170 -13.08 -2.08 -14.40
CA ARG A 170 -14.38 -1.86 -15.04
C ARG A 170 -14.34 -0.52 -15.77
N GLU A 171 -14.92 -0.47 -16.97
CA GLU A 171 -15.16 0.79 -17.68
C GLU A 171 -15.96 1.71 -16.77
N VAL A 172 -15.53 2.96 -16.70
CA VAL A 172 -16.18 3.98 -15.88
C VAL A 172 -17.45 4.38 -16.60
N ASP A 173 -18.56 3.70 -16.34
CA ASP A 173 -19.88 4.24 -16.67
C ASP A 173 -20.12 5.45 -15.76
N SER A 174 -20.44 6.58 -16.39
CA SER A 174 -20.56 7.88 -15.71
C SER A 174 -21.80 8.02 -14.83
N ASP A 175 -22.69 7.03 -14.86
CA ASP A 175 -24.08 7.22 -14.46
C ASP A 175 -24.59 6.28 -13.34
N ASP A 176 -23.80 5.29 -12.90
CA ASP A 176 -24.14 4.41 -11.77
C ASP A 176 -23.18 4.63 -10.59
N GLU A 177 -23.52 5.58 -9.72
CA GLU A 177 -22.73 6.03 -8.55
C GLU A 177 -22.98 5.22 -7.26
N ASP A 178 -23.58 4.04 -7.33
CA ASP A 178 -23.74 3.17 -6.17
C ASP A 178 -22.65 2.08 -6.14
N GLU A 179 -21.75 2.19 -5.15
CA GLU A 179 -20.76 1.18 -4.74
C GLU A 179 -19.51 1.00 -5.61
N ASP A 180 -18.62 2.00 -5.61
CA ASP A 180 -17.26 1.81 -6.10
C ASP A 180 -16.36 1.13 -5.04
N ASP A 181 -16.59 -0.17 -4.84
CA ASP A 181 -15.72 -1.04 -4.03
C ASP A 181 -14.29 -1.12 -4.58
N SER A 182 -14.09 -0.79 -5.86
CA SER A 182 -12.77 -0.70 -6.48
C SER A 182 -12.04 0.58 -6.08
N LYS A 183 -12.72 1.74 -6.00
CA LYS A 183 -12.19 2.95 -5.37
C LYS A 183 -11.96 2.72 -3.87
N ARG A 184 -12.87 2.07 -3.14
CA ARG A 184 -12.66 1.73 -1.72
C ARG A 184 -11.49 0.76 -1.51
N ALA A 185 -11.30 -0.22 -2.38
CA ALA A 185 -10.15 -1.12 -2.35
C ALA A 185 -8.86 -0.40 -2.73
N ARG A 186 -8.89 0.51 -3.72
CA ARG A 186 -7.77 1.39 -4.07
C ARG A 186 -7.42 2.38 -2.96
N PHE A 187 -8.42 2.90 -2.23
CA PHE A 187 -8.22 3.74 -1.04
C PHE A 187 -7.71 2.91 0.16
N ARG A 188 -8.23 1.70 0.41
CA ARG A 188 -7.67 0.77 1.42
C ARG A 188 -6.24 0.33 1.09
N ALA A 189 -5.94 0.09 -0.19
CA ALA A 189 -4.59 -0.22 -0.68
C ALA A 189 -3.64 0.97 -0.56
N TRP A 190 -4.19 2.18 -0.59
CA TRP A 190 -3.45 3.41 -0.37
C TRP A 190 -3.20 3.71 1.12
N PHE A 191 -4.06 3.25 2.04
CA PHE A 191 -3.89 3.47 3.48
C PHE A 191 -3.36 2.27 4.30
N GLY A 192 -3.20 1.09 3.70
CA GLY A 192 -2.57 -0.08 4.33
C GLY A 192 -3.31 -0.62 5.56
N ASN A 193 -2.66 -1.52 6.30
CA ASN A 193 -3.19 -2.11 7.54
C ASN A 193 -3.04 -1.10 8.70
N TRP A 194 -4.15 -0.67 9.31
CA TRP A 194 -4.22 0.42 10.30
C TRP A 194 -3.37 0.22 11.58
N THR A 195 -2.94 -1.02 11.87
CA THR A 195 -2.12 -1.36 13.05
C THR A 195 -0.68 -0.85 12.96
N GLY A 196 -0.17 -0.53 11.76
CA GLY A 196 1.19 -0.02 11.54
C GLY A 196 1.36 1.49 11.74
N TRP A 197 0.26 2.24 11.88
CA TRP A 197 0.25 3.71 11.99
C TRP A 197 0.78 4.26 13.32
N SER A 198 1.13 3.37 14.26
CA SER A 198 1.53 3.73 15.62
C SER A 198 3.01 4.11 15.77
N HIS A 199 3.88 3.80 14.81
CA HIS A 199 5.33 3.83 15.06
C HIS A 199 6.24 4.56 14.06
N ASN A 200 5.82 4.82 12.81
CA ASN A 200 6.69 5.53 11.84
C ASN A 200 6.02 6.84 11.38
N LYS A 201 6.65 7.96 11.74
CA LYS A 201 6.02 9.29 11.83
C LYS A 201 6.15 10.19 10.60
N ARG A 202 6.73 9.74 9.50
CA ARG A 202 6.95 10.60 8.33
C ARG A 202 6.69 9.80 7.06
N GLU A 203 5.99 10.41 6.12
CA GLU A 203 5.81 9.91 4.74
C GLU A 203 4.71 8.89 4.40
N MET A 204 3.52 8.97 5.01
CA MET A 204 2.33 8.27 4.46
C MET A 204 1.19 9.18 3.98
N LEU A 205 1.35 10.51 3.99
CA LEU A 205 0.29 11.44 3.58
C LEU A 205 0.83 12.56 2.68
N ASN A 206 0.55 12.51 1.38
CA ASN A 206 0.78 13.64 0.45
C ASN A 206 -0.33 14.68 0.65
N GLU A 207 0.04 15.96 0.82
CA GLU A 207 -0.89 17.09 0.97
C GLU A 207 -1.91 17.16 -0.17
N GLU A 208 -1.48 16.93 -1.40
CA GLU A 208 -2.35 16.98 -2.59
C GLU A 208 -3.54 16.03 -2.44
N HIS A 209 -3.29 14.86 -1.88
CA HIS A 209 -4.29 13.84 -1.69
C HIS A 209 -5.24 14.10 -0.52
N LEU A 210 -4.73 14.66 0.58
CA LEU A 210 -5.55 15.10 1.70
C LEU A 210 -6.45 16.28 1.28
N ASN A 211 -5.94 17.17 0.43
CA ASN A 211 -6.69 18.24 -0.19
C ASN A 211 -7.78 17.66 -1.13
N GLU A 212 -7.46 16.66 -1.95
CA GLU A 212 -8.45 16.01 -2.80
C GLU A 212 -9.57 15.33 -1.98
N ALA A 213 -9.21 14.65 -0.89
CA ALA A 213 -10.17 14.09 0.05
C ALA A 213 -11.07 15.18 0.66
N HIS A 214 -10.47 16.30 1.08
CA HIS A 214 -11.19 17.44 1.60
C HIS A 214 -12.20 18.01 0.60
N LYS A 215 -11.78 18.27 -0.64
CA LYS A 215 -12.69 18.73 -1.71
C LYS A 215 -13.87 17.80 -1.93
N LYS A 216 -13.60 16.49 -2.03
CA LYS A 216 -14.63 15.46 -2.23
C LYS A 216 -15.62 15.37 -1.07
N VAL A 217 -15.18 15.68 0.15
CA VAL A 217 -15.99 15.56 1.38
C VAL A 217 -16.78 16.83 1.68
N TYR A 218 -16.23 18.02 1.39
CA TYR A 218 -16.76 19.32 1.79
C TYR A 218 -17.33 20.17 0.64
N GLU A 219 -16.75 20.11 -0.57
CA GLU A 219 -17.11 20.99 -1.70
C GLU A 219 -18.16 20.37 -2.64
N ASP A 220 -18.29 19.04 -2.65
CA ASP A 220 -19.24 18.32 -3.51
C ASP A 220 -20.63 18.20 -2.83
N GLU A 221 -21.49 19.20 -3.08
CA GLU A 221 -22.86 19.30 -2.54
C GLU A 221 -23.78 18.14 -2.99
N GLU A 222 -23.55 17.56 -4.17
CA GLU A 222 -24.35 16.43 -4.68
C GLU A 222 -24.08 15.14 -3.89
N LYS A 223 -22.82 14.94 -3.47
CA LYS A 223 -22.39 13.77 -2.66
C LYS A 223 -22.78 13.84 -1.20
N LYS A 224 -23.19 15.00 -0.67
CA LYS A 224 -23.64 15.18 0.72
C LYS A 224 -24.91 14.41 1.09
N LYS A 225 -25.74 14.04 0.10
CA LYS A 225 -27.07 13.45 0.36
C LYS A 225 -27.26 12.00 -0.11
N LYS A 226 -26.31 11.40 -0.84
CA LYS A 226 -26.51 10.08 -1.48
C LYS A 226 -25.37 9.07 -1.32
N SER A 227 -24.12 9.48 -1.10
CA SER A 227 -22.99 8.54 -1.12
C SER A 227 -22.47 8.17 0.27
N THR A 228 -22.36 6.86 0.57
CA THR A 228 -21.62 6.37 1.74
C THR A 228 -20.11 6.54 1.50
N LEU A 229 -19.50 7.60 2.03
CA LEU A 229 -18.05 7.79 1.91
C LEU A 229 -17.27 6.79 2.78
N SER A 230 -16.06 6.42 2.36
CA SER A 230 -15.21 5.55 3.18
C SER A 230 -14.72 6.25 4.45
N TYR A 231 -14.47 5.48 5.50
CA TYR A 231 -13.94 5.98 6.76
C TYR A 231 -12.57 6.65 6.59
N GLU A 232 -11.75 6.12 5.70
CA GLU A 232 -10.44 6.69 5.36
C GLU A 232 -10.56 8.03 4.63
N LEU A 233 -11.52 8.19 3.71
CA LEU A 233 -11.76 9.44 2.97
C LEU A 233 -12.27 10.53 3.92
N ILE A 234 -13.21 10.17 4.78
CA ILE A 234 -13.71 11.05 5.85
C ILE A 234 -12.56 11.44 6.78
N ALA A 235 -11.77 10.47 7.25
CA ALA A 235 -10.64 10.72 8.14
C ALA A 235 -9.57 11.62 7.50
N GLY A 236 -9.24 11.41 6.22
CA GLY A 236 -8.29 12.23 5.47
C GLY A 236 -8.78 13.68 5.27
N ALA A 237 -10.04 13.85 4.91
CA ALA A 237 -10.65 15.17 4.78
C ALA A 237 -10.71 15.93 6.12
N VAL A 238 -11.11 15.24 7.19
CA VAL A 238 -11.11 15.79 8.55
C VAL A 238 -9.69 16.13 8.99
N ALA A 239 -8.70 15.29 8.69
CA ALA A 239 -7.31 15.55 9.01
C ALA A 239 -6.77 16.81 8.31
N PHE A 240 -7.08 16.98 7.04
CA PHE A 240 -6.74 18.20 6.29
C PHE A 240 -7.36 19.44 6.94
N GLN A 241 -8.66 19.38 7.23
CA GLN A 241 -9.39 20.48 7.87
C GLN A 241 -8.84 20.80 9.27
N ALA A 242 -8.49 19.78 10.06
CA ALA A 242 -7.94 19.93 11.41
C ALA A 242 -6.61 20.71 11.43
N VAL A 243 -5.69 20.37 10.52
CA VAL A 243 -4.41 21.07 10.41
C VAL A 243 -4.61 22.51 9.93
N ARG A 244 -5.52 22.75 8.97
CA ARG A 244 -5.88 24.11 8.51
C ARG A 244 -6.48 24.98 9.63
N MET A 245 -7.33 24.40 10.48
CA MET A 245 -7.88 25.11 11.65
C MET A 245 -6.79 25.50 12.64
N TRP A 246 -5.80 24.63 12.86
CA TRP A 246 -4.65 24.96 13.69
C TRP A 246 -3.79 26.06 13.06
N GLU A 247 -3.49 25.99 11.76
CA GLU A 247 -2.71 27.01 11.05
C GLU A 247 -3.34 28.40 11.17
N LYS A 248 -4.65 28.48 10.90
CA LYS A 248 -5.41 29.73 11.04
C LYS A 248 -5.36 30.27 12.46
N LYS A 249 -5.51 29.39 13.47
CA LYS A 249 -5.40 29.78 14.88
C LYS A 249 -4.01 30.32 15.23
N GLN A 250 -2.94 29.73 14.67
CA GLN A 250 -1.57 30.24 14.86
C GLN A 250 -1.33 31.58 14.18
N GLU A 251 -1.97 31.84 13.03
CA GLU A 251 -1.91 33.15 12.38
C GLU A 251 -2.63 34.24 13.19
N GLU A 252 -3.75 33.89 13.85
CA GLU A 252 -4.56 34.82 14.65
C GLU A 252 -3.97 35.10 16.05
N GLU A 253 -3.45 34.08 16.74
CA GLU A 253 -2.96 34.20 18.14
C GLU A 253 -1.45 34.44 18.25
N GLY A 254 -0.70 34.28 17.15
CA GLY A 254 0.77 34.32 17.14
C GLY A 254 1.43 32.94 17.32
N LYS A 255 2.64 32.77 16.78
CA LYS A 255 3.38 31.49 16.68
C LYS A 255 4.08 31.08 17.99
N ASP A 256 3.34 30.97 19.10
CA ASP A 256 3.92 30.55 20.38
C ASP A 256 3.14 29.39 20.99
N THR A 257 3.11 28.25 20.28
CA THR A 257 2.54 27.02 20.81
C THR A 257 3.58 25.90 20.89
N ASP A 258 3.72 25.35 22.09
CA ASP A 258 4.54 24.16 22.32
C ASP A 258 4.07 22.99 21.44
N HIS A 259 5.01 22.22 20.88
CA HIS A 259 4.72 21.18 19.89
C HIS A 259 3.77 20.09 20.42
N LYS A 260 3.80 19.81 21.74
CA LYS A 260 2.86 18.88 22.37
C LYS A 260 1.46 19.47 22.40
N MET A 261 1.34 20.75 22.79
CA MET A 261 0.07 21.48 22.80
C MET A 261 -0.56 21.55 21.40
N SER A 262 0.26 21.70 20.35
CA SER A 262 -0.21 21.71 18.95
C SER A 262 -0.82 20.37 18.52
N LYS A 263 -0.23 19.23 18.92
CA LYS A 263 -0.82 17.91 18.63
C LYS A 263 -2.15 17.70 19.35
N GLU A 264 -2.24 18.12 20.61
CA GLU A 264 -3.47 18.03 21.39
C GLU A 264 -4.58 18.90 20.77
N LEU A 265 -4.24 20.12 20.32
CA LEU A 265 -5.17 21.00 19.60
C LEU A 265 -5.65 20.39 18.28
N ILE A 266 -4.76 19.79 17.50
CA ILE A 266 -5.10 19.17 16.21
C ILE A 266 -5.95 17.92 16.40
N ALA A 267 -5.65 17.10 17.39
CA ALA A 267 -6.51 15.97 17.76
C ALA A 267 -7.91 16.44 18.17
N SER A 268 -8.00 17.52 18.94
CA SER A 268 -9.27 18.14 19.34
C SER A 268 -10.05 18.67 18.14
N PHE A 269 -9.38 19.37 17.22
CA PHE A 269 -9.97 19.85 15.97
C PHE A 269 -10.46 18.70 15.09
N ALA A 270 -9.68 17.64 14.92
CA ALA A 270 -10.08 16.47 14.15
C ALA A 270 -11.32 15.79 14.76
N ALA A 271 -11.35 15.60 16.08
CA ALA A 271 -12.49 15.01 16.76
C ALA A 271 -13.76 15.87 16.62
N SER A 272 -13.65 17.19 16.86
CA SER A 272 -14.77 18.13 16.75
C SER A 272 -15.30 18.23 15.32
N GLU A 273 -14.41 18.30 14.34
CA GLU A 273 -14.77 18.43 12.94
C GLU A 273 -15.42 17.14 12.41
N LEU A 274 -14.92 15.97 12.82
CA LEU A 274 -15.57 14.71 12.50
C LEU A 274 -17.01 14.67 13.03
N VAL A 275 -17.25 15.10 14.28
CA VAL A 275 -18.61 15.15 14.85
C VAL A 275 -19.52 16.05 14.02
N LYS A 276 -19.06 17.26 13.64
CA LYS A 276 -19.84 18.17 12.79
C LYS A 276 -20.15 17.56 11.42
N LEU A 277 -19.15 16.92 10.80
CA LEU A 277 -19.29 16.32 9.49
C LEU A 277 -20.31 15.17 9.51
N LEU A 278 -20.24 14.28 10.50
CA LEU A 278 -21.21 13.19 10.68
C LEU A 278 -22.63 13.71 10.93
N ALA A 279 -22.78 14.74 11.78
CA ALA A 279 -24.06 15.39 12.04
C ALA A 279 -24.67 16.00 10.78
N SER A 280 -23.85 16.67 9.95
CA SER A 280 -24.30 17.28 8.69
C SER A 280 -24.76 16.26 7.64
N ARG A 281 -24.35 15.00 7.79
CA ARG A 281 -24.64 13.88 6.88
C ARG A 281 -25.80 13.01 7.33
N GLY A 282 -26.43 13.31 8.46
CA GLY A 282 -27.52 12.49 9.01
C GLY A 282 -27.05 11.15 9.59
N GLU A 283 -25.75 10.92 9.75
CA GLU A 283 -25.17 9.71 10.38
C GLU A 283 -25.33 9.68 11.91
N ASP A 284 -26.12 10.61 12.45
CA ASP A 284 -26.51 10.68 13.85
C ASP A 284 -27.86 10.01 14.16
N ALA A 285 -28.60 9.52 13.14
CA ALA A 285 -30.02 9.21 13.31
C ALA A 285 -30.46 7.72 13.20
N ASP A 286 -29.56 6.72 13.16
CA ASP A 286 -29.99 5.31 13.19
C ASP A 286 -29.34 4.47 14.30
N ASP A 287 -30.22 4.01 15.18
CA ASP A 287 -30.03 3.23 16.40
C ASP A 287 -29.87 1.72 16.12
N GLU A 288 -28.63 1.22 16.25
CA GLU A 288 -28.36 -0.09 16.86
C GLU A 288 -27.25 0.14 17.90
N GLU A 289 -27.64 0.28 19.17
CA GLU A 289 -26.75 0.51 20.33
C GLU A 289 -25.64 -0.55 20.38
N GLY A 290 -24.48 -0.24 19.80
CA GLY A 290 -23.26 -1.06 19.88
C GLY A 290 -22.38 -1.02 18.64
N LYS A 291 -22.94 -1.11 17.43
CA LYS A 291 -22.15 -1.10 16.18
C LYS A 291 -21.81 0.31 15.72
N SER A 292 -22.72 1.26 15.90
CA SER A 292 -22.52 2.69 15.55
C SER A 292 -21.42 3.34 16.42
N SER A 293 -21.38 3.04 17.71
CA SER A 293 -20.37 3.58 18.63
C SER A 293 -18.95 3.05 18.35
N ALA A 294 -18.83 1.78 17.97
CA ALA A 294 -17.55 1.18 17.57
C ALA A 294 -17.01 1.81 16.28
N LYS A 295 -17.88 2.02 15.28
CA LYS A 295 -17.56 2.71 14.01
C LYS A 295 -17.12 4.16 14.25
N LYS A 296 -17.90 4.94 15.00
CA LYS A 296 -17.55 6.33 15.37
C LYS A 296 -16.20 6.36 16.08
N ARG A 297 -15.95 5.47 17.05
CA ARG A 297 -14.66 5.37 17.76
C ARG A 297 -13.48 5.05 16.83
N ILE A 298 -13.65 4.14 15.88
CA ILE A 298 -12.61 3.81 14.89
C ILE A 298 -12.32 5.03 14.00
N LEU A 299 -13.37 5.66 13.47
CA LEU A 299 -13.26 6.83 12.61
C LEU A 299 -12.62 8.03 13.33
N THR A 300 -12.96 8.24 14.60
CA THR A 300 -12.31 9.27 15.44
C THR A 300 -10.82 9.01 15.60
N LYS A 301 -10.43 7.77 15.89
CA LYS A 301 -9.00 7.40 15.95
C LYS A 301 -8.31 7.64 14.61
N MET A 302 -8.99 7.32 13.50
CA MET A 302 -8.46 7.52 12.15
C MET A 302 -8.20 8.98 11.84
N ALA A 303 -9.20 9.83 12.07
CA ALA A 303 -9.08 11.27 11.86
C ALA A 303 -7.96 11.90 12.71
N ILE A 304 -7.86 11.52 14.00
CA ILE A 304 -6.83 12.06 14.91
C ILE A 304 -5.42 11.68 14.48
N VAL A 305 -5.20 10.40 14.16
CA VAL A 305 -3.88 9.90 13.76
C VAL A 305 -3.49 10.51 12.40
N ALA A 306 -4.40 10.54 11.42
CA ALA A 306 -4.13 11.18 10.14
C ALA A 306 -3.81 12.68 10.29
N ALA A 307 -4.54 13.40 11.15
CA ALA A 307 -4.29 14.81 11.42
C ALA A 307 -2.93 15.04 12.10
N THR A 308 -2.59 14.19 13.07
CA THR A 308 -1.31 14.27 13.78
C THR A 308 -0.13 13.98 12.85
N ASN A 309 -0.25 12.96 12.00
CA ASN A 309 0.79 12.61 11.03
C ASN A 309 0.95 13.69 9.95
N TYR A 310 -0.16 14.25 9.46
CA TYR A 310 -0.12 15.36 8.50
C TYR A 310 0.54 16.60 9.10
N PHE A 311 0.19 16.93 10.35
CA PHE A 311 0.84 17.99 11.10
C PHE A 311 2.34 17.76 11.28
N GLU A 312 2.75 16.56 11.71
CA GLU A 312 4.16 16.22 11.88
C GLU A 312 4.94 16.25 10.57
N THR A 313 4.31 15.90 9.44
CA THR A 313 4.93 15.98 8.11
C THR A 313 5.16 17.43 7.69
N ARG A 314 4.22 18.32 8.00
CA ARG A 314 4.23 19.72 7.54
C ARG A 314 5.01 20.65 8.47
N HIS A 315 4.99 20.37 9.78
CA HIS A 315 5.47 21.26 10.85
C HIS A 315 6.42 20.56 11.84
N GLY A 316 6.70 19.27 11.68
CA GLY A 316 7.61 18.54 12.56
C GLY A 316 9.06 18.61 12.06
N SER A 317 9.93 19.25 12.85
CA SER A 317 11.39 19.30 12.69
C SER A 317 12.06 17.93 12.77
#